data_AF-A0A662ZBP5-F1
#
_entry.id   AF-A0A662ZBP5-F1
#
_cell.length_a   1.000
_cell.length_b   1.000
_cell.length_c   1.000
_cell.angle_alpha   90.00
_cell.angle_beta   90.00
_cell.angle_gamma   90.00
#
_symmetry.space_group_name_H-M   'P 1'
#
loop_
_entity.id
_entity.type
_entity.pdbx_description
1 polymer ?
#
loop_
_entity_poly.entity_id
_entity_poly.type
_entity_poly.pdbx_seq_one_letter_code
_entity_poly.pdbx_strand_id
1 'polypeptide(L)' 'MTYELKYMTATKVYNYLGISKALFYRVLKNDPTFPKGLEITKGKKVYDKNSIDEWLLSKNSQTNLS' A
#
# COMPACT_ATOMS: atom_id res chain seq x y z
N MET A 1 -9.62 -18.64 -13.51
CA MET A 1 -9.10 -18.51 -12.12
C MET A 1 -7.83 -17.69 -12.20
N THR A 2 -7.94 -16.38 -12.02
CA THR A 2 -6.81 -15.45 -12.04
C THR A 2 -6.08 -15.56 -10.70
N TYR A 3 -4.81 -15.94 -10.72
CA TYR A 3 -3.98 -15.96 -9.51
C TYR A 3 -3.67 -14.51 -9.13
N GLU A 4 -4.35 -13.97 -8.12
CA GLU A 4 -3.97 -12.67 -7.57
C GLU A 4 -2.61 -12.79 -6.87
N LEU A 5 -1.71 -11.86 -7.19
CA LEU A 5 -0.43 -11.76 -6.52
C LEU A 5 -0.65 -11.28 -5.08
N LYS A 6 -0.40 -12.17 -4.12
CA LYS A 6 -0.49 -11.87 -2.69
C LYS A 6 0.42 -10.71 -2.26
N TYR A 7 1.59 -10.57 -2.88
CA TYR A 7 2.58 -9.55 -2.51
C TYR A 7 2.94 -8.62 -3.68
N MET A 8 3.05 -7.33 -3.37
CA MET A 8 3.40 -6.27 -4.30
C MET A 8 4.71 -5.58 -3.89
N THR A 9 5.55 -5.25 -4.86
CA THR A 9 6.70 -4.36 -4.63
C THR A 9 6.22 -2.93 -4.39
N ALA A 10 7.03 -2.08 -3.76
CA ALA A 10 6.72 -0.65 -3.60
C ALA A 10 6.26 0.00 -4.92
N THR A 11 6.92 -0.33 -6.04
CA THR A 11 6.55 0.11 -7.39
C THR A 11 5.13 -0.29 -7.77
N LYS A 12 4.76 -1.55 -7.55
CA LYS A 12 3.40 -2.01 -7.83
C LYS A 12 2.39 -1.35 -6.91
N VAL A 13 2.72 -1.14 -5.63
CA VAL A 13 1.81 -0.51 -4.66
C VAL A 13 1.45 0.91 -5.06
N TYR A 14 2.44 1.79 -5.33
CA TYR A 14 2.09 3.18 -5.66
C TYR A 14 1.40 3.31 -7.01
N ASN A 15 1.73 2.43 -7.98
CA ASN A 15 1.01 2.35 -9.25
C ASN A 15 -0.43 1.89 -9.05
N TYR A 16 -0.64 0.87 -8.21
CA TYR A 16 -1.96 0.33 -7.87
C TYR A 16 -2.83 1.38 -7.18
N LEU A 17 -2.25 2.15 -6.26
CA LEU A 17 -2.92 3.26 -5.57
C LEU A 17 -3.13 4.50 -6.46
N GLY A 18 -2.57 4.54 -7.68
CA GLY A 18 -2.65 5.70 -8.57
C GLY A 18 -1.91 6.94 -8.05
N ILE A 19 -0.88 6.77 -7.21
CA ILE A 19 -0.13 7.87 -6.60
C ILE A 19 1.32 7.93 -7.09
N SER A 20 1.93 9.12 -6.99
CA SER A 20 3.35 9.27 -7.30
C SER A 20 4.23 8.56 -6.28
N LYS A 21 5.42 8.14 -6.72
CA LYS A 21 6.45 7.55 -5.84
C LYS A 21 6.77 8.45 -4.64
N ALA A 22 6.87 9.76 -4.85
CA ALA A 22 7.14 10.72 -3.77
C ALA A 22 6.01 10.76 -2.73
N LEU A 23 4.76 10.77 -3.20
CA LEU A 23 3.59 10.73 -2.31
C LEU A 23 3.54 9.42 -1.52
N PHE A 24 3.83 8.29 -2.16
CA PHE A 24 3.90 6.99 -1.49
C PHE A 24 4.90 6.99 -0.32
N TYR A 25 6.13 7.47 -0.51
CA TYR A 25 7.09 7.54 0.59
C TYR A 25 6.70 8.55 1.67
N ARG A 26 5.97 9.61 1.30
CA ARG A 26 5.40 10.55 2.28
C ARG A 26 4.33 9.87 3.13
N VAL A 27 3.43 9.08 2.52
CA VAL A 27 2.41 8.29 3.23
C VAL A 27 3.09 7.26 4.14
N LEU A 28 4.07 6.51 3.65
CA LEU A 28 4.83 5.56 4.47
C LEU A 28 5.48 6.19 5.71
N LYS A 29 5.93 7.44 5.61
CA LYS A 29 6.58 8.16 6.70
C LYS A 29 5.58 8.75 7.69
N ASN A 30 4.46 9.26 7.18
CA ASN A 30 3.55 10.12 7.95
C ASN A 30 2.24 9.43 8.36
N ASP A 31 1.83 8.35 7.69
CA ASP A 31 0.62 7.59 8.02
C ASP A 31 0.99 6.29 8.77
N PRO A 32 0.87 6.26 10.10
CA PRO A 32 1.20 5.07 10.90
C PRO A 32 0.24 3.90 10.65
N THR A 33 -0.92 4.15 10.03
CA THR A 33 -1.90 3.11 9.67
C THR A 33 -1.58 2.44 8.34
N PHE A 34 -0.63 2.97 7.56
CA PHE A 34 -0.24 2.38 6.29
C PHE A 34 0.42 1.00 6.50
N PRO A 35 0.09 -0.02 5.67
CA PRO A 35 0.66 -1.36 5.80
C PRO A 35 2.19 -1.38 5.76
N LYS A 36 2.81 -2.03 6.75
CA LYS A 36 4.26 -2.16 6.82
C LYS A 36 4.76 -3.15 5.75
N GLY A 37 5.80 -2.75 5.03
CA GLY A 37 6.44 -3.61 4.05
C GLY A 37 7.29 -4.69 4.72
N LEU A 38 7.12 -5.94 4.30
CA LEU A 38 7.98 -7.08 4.62
C LEU A 38 9.29 -6.96 3.85
N GLU A 39 10.40 -6.93 4.57
CA GLU A 39 11.73 -6.89 3.96
C GLU A 39 12.16 -8.29 3.54
N ILE A 40 12.35 -8.50 2.23
CA ILE A 40 12.81 -9.80 1.69
C ILE A 40 14.33 -9.86 1.66
N THR A 41 14.96 -8.74 1.28
CA THR A 41 16.42 -8.56 1.25
C THR A 41 16.72 -7.12 1.63
N LYS A 42 17.95 -6.83 2.07
CA LYS A 42 18.37 -5.47 2.47
C LYS A 42 17.88 -4.39 1.49
N GLY A 43 16.97 -3.52 1.97
CA GLY A 43 16.42 -2.40 1.21
C GLY A 43 15.33 -2.74 0.18
N LYS A 44 14.93 -4.00 0.02
CA LYS A 44 13.80 -4.41 -0.83
C LYS A 44 12.64 -4.90 0.03
N LYS A 45 11.51 -4.19 -0.10
CA LYS A 45 10.27 -4.49 0.63
C LYS A 45 9.14 -4.87 -0.31
N VAL A 46 8.30 -5.80 0.14
CA VAL A 46 7.02 -6.13 -0.46
C VAL A 46 5.89 -5.89 0.52
N TYR A 47 4.69 -5.72 0.01
CA TYR A 47 3.49 -5.37 0.75
C TYR A 47 2.40 -6.38 0.42
N ASP A 48 1.67 -6.84 1.42
CA ASP A 48 0.50 -7.70 1.20
C ASP A 48 -0.60 -6.87 0.51
N LYS A 49 -1.11 -7.37 -0.61
CA LYS A 49 -2.19 -6.70 -1.35
C LYS A 49 -3.43 -6.52 -0.48
N ASN A 50 -3.80 -7.53 0.31
CA ASN A 50 -5.02 -7.49 1.11
C ASN A 50 -4.96 -6.37 2.15
N SER A 51 -3.81 -6.20 2.82
CA SER A 51 -3.64 -5.10 3.78
C SER A 51 -3.67 -3.72 3.11
N ILE A 52 -3.17 -3.61 1.87
CA ILE A 52 -3.27 -2.36 1.09
C ILE A 52 -4.73 -2.07 0.73
N ASP A 53 -5.50 -3.09 0.34
CA ASP A 53 -6.93 -2.97 0.04
C ASP A 53 -7.73 -2.57 1.30
N GLU A 54 -7.48 -3.21 2.45
CA GLU A 54 -8.08 -2.84 3.74
C GLU A 54 -7.77 -1.39 4.14
N TRP A 55 -6.52 -0.97 3.97
CA TRP A 55 -6.13 0.41 4.23
C TRP A 55 -6.86 1.38 3.30
N LEU A 56 -6.95 1.07 2.00
CA LEU A 56 -7.65 1.89 1.02
C LEU A 56 -9.15 2.03 1.37
N LEU A 57 -9.80 0.93 1.74
CA LEU A 57 -11.17 0.92 2.23
C LEU A 57 -11.33 1.80 3.47
N SER A 58 -10.41 1.72 4.42
CA SER A 58 -10.44 2.53 5.64
C SER A 58 -10.38 4.04 5.37
N LYS A 59 -9.68 4.47 4.30
CA LYS A 59 -9.62 5.88 3.89
C LYS A 59 -10.88 6.33 3.17
N ASN A 60 -11.42 5.50 2.28
CA ASN A 60 -12.65 5.82 1.56
C ASN A 60 -13.88 5.87 2.48
N SER A 61 -13.95 5.02 3.50
CA SER A 61 -15.02 5.05 4.51
C SER A 61 -14.98 6.34 5.35
N GLN A 62 -13.81 6.95 5.55
CA GLN A 62 -13.70 8.24 6.26
C GLN A 62 -14.16 9.42 5.41
N THR A 63 -14.11 9.32 4.07
CA THR A 63 -14.51 10.41 3.18
C THR A 63 -16.04 10.53 3.00
N ASN A 64 -16.81 9.48 3.26
CA ASN A 64 -18.27 9.46 3.06
C ASN A 64 -19.11 9.84 4.30
N LEU A 65 -18.49 10.39 5.35
CA LEU A 65 -19.16 10.85 6.58
C LEU A 65 -19.00 12.37 6.81
N SER A 66 -18.67 13.13 5.76
CA SER A 66 -18.54 14.60 5.80
C SER A 66 -19.78 15.29 5.23
#